data_AF-A0A2N2V6Z2-F1
#
_entry.id   AF-A0A2N2V6Z2-F1
#
_cell.length_a   1.000
_cell.length_b   1.000
_cell.length_c   1.000
_cell.angle_alpha   90.00
_cell.angle_beta   90.00
_cell.angle_gamma   90.00
#
_symmetry.space_group_name_H-M   'P 1'
#
loop_
_entity.id
_entity.type
_entity.pdbx_description
1 polymer ?
#
loop_
_entity_poly.entity_id
_entity_poly.type
_entity_poly.pdbx_seq_one_letter_code
_entity_poly.pdbx_strand_id
1 'polypeptide(L)'
;MSDSGNDKKGKQAPAAAADDPWAKWRQPDATLVPAAEARPQPVRRETKPPAAERQAPPATPAEPVVRERPSGTLSPLKKAAPAKKPGKQGAAKAAAANGIQRIHEQSRGGKMRDAKPPRPEGVAPVAMPPRDPADVPSGVRLSKVMSERGLCSRREADLWIERGWVLVNGERISELGSRIEPDAEIVISKEAEKDQAKQVTILLNKPVGYVSGQPEADCKPAVTLISAETWVRQSGDPEFKPWMLRGLAPAGRLDIDSTGLLVFTQDGRIAKKLIGEDSQTEKEYLVRVSGQMIPNGLELLRHGLELEGKPLKPAWVKQLNEDQLHFILKEGKKRQIRRMCEMVGLRVIGLKRVRIGKVRLGDLALGHWRFLRPDEAF
;
A
#
# COMPACT_ATOMS: atom_id res chain seq x y z
N MET A 1 -17.09 5.18 77.17
CA MET A 1 -18.16 4.17 76.98
C MET A 1 -19.05 4.71 75.86
N SER A 2 -18.81 4.31 74.61
CA SER A 2 -19.37 3.12 73.93
C SER A 2 -20.89 3.25 73.76
N ASP A 3 -21.57 2.96 72.65
CA ASP A 3 -21.21 2.26 71.41
C ASP A 3 -22.29 2.54 70.34
N SER A 4 -21.90 2.16 69.12
CA SER A 4 -22.50 2.06 67.80
C SER A 4 -24.00 1.72 67.63
N GLY A 5 -24.55 2.22 66.52
CA GLY A 5 -25.72 1.68 65.82
C GLY A 5 -25.65 2.01 64.32
N ASN A 6 -25.15 1.06 63.52
CA ASN A 6 -24.90 1.18 62.08
C ASN A 6 -25.95 0.40 61.28
N ASP A 7 -26.66 1.08 60.38
CA ASP A 7 -27.71 0.50 59.54
C ASP A 7 -27.16 0.16 58.14
N LYS A 8 -27.34 -1.11 57.76
CA LYS A 8 -26.83 -1.70 56.51
C LYS A 8 -27.77 -1.38 55.34
N LYS A 9 -27.27 -0.70 54.30
CA LYS A 9 -27.84 -0.79 52.94
C LYS A 9 -26.81 -1.38 51.98
N GLY A 10 -27.23 -2.49 51.35
CA GLY A 10 -26.40 -3.36 50.52
C GLY A 10 -25.89 -2.69 49.25
N LYS A 11 -24.60 -2.93 48.97
CA LYS A 11 -24.00 -2.75 47.65
C LYS A 11 -24.56 -3.80 46.69
N GLN A 12 -25.26 -3.37 45.64
CA GLN A 12 -25.42 -4.18 44.44
C GLN A 12 -24.05 -4.32 43.77
N ALA A 13 -23.66 -5.56 43.49
CA ALA A 13 -22.48 -5.88 42.70
C ALA A 13 -22.73 -5.50 41.22
N PRO A 14 -21.72 -4.96 40.49
CA PRO A 14 -21.88 -4.75 39.06
C PRO A 14 -21.90 -6.10 38.34
N ALA A 15 -22.78 -6.19 37.35
CA ALA A 15 -23.02 -7.34 36.50
C ALA A 15 -21.75 -7.81 35.76
N ALA A 16 -21.69 -9.12 35.53
CA ALA A 16 -20.60 -9.83 34.88
C ALA A 16 -20.18 -9.20 33.54
N ALA A 17 -18.86 -9.10 33.36
CA ALA A 17 -18.22 -8.64 32.14
C ALA A 17 -18.59 -9.55 30.96
N ALA A 18 -19.29 -8.98 29.97
CA ALA A 18 -19.35 -9.53 28.63
C ALA A 18 -17.94 -9.56 28.02
N ASP A 19 -17.68 -10.57 27.19
CA ASP A 19 -16.41 -10.85 26.51
C ASP A 19 -15.72 -9.58 26.02
N ASP A 20 -14.59 -9.19 26.64
CA ASP A 20 -13.74 -8.12 26.14
C ASP A 20 -12.97 -8.65 24.91
N PRO A 21 -13.35 -8.26 23.68
CA PRO A 21 -12.72 -8.80 22.47
C PRO A 21 -11.25 -8.35 22.32
N TRP A 22 -10.78 -7.45 23.19
CA TRP A 22 -9.43 -6.89 23.20
C TRP A 22 -8.55 -7.37 24.36
N ALA A 23 -9.05 -8.28 25.22
CA ALA A 23 -8.34 -8.73 26.43
C ALA A 23 -6.91 -9.23 26.15
N LYS A 24 -6.69 -9.92 25.02
CA LYS A 24 -5.38 -10.45 24.58
C LYS A 24 -4.31 -9.39 24.32
N TRP A 25 -4.67 -8.11 24.25
CA TRP A 25 -3.75 -7.00 23.97
C TRP A 25 -3.34 -6.22 25.24
N ARG A 26 -3.85 -6.62 26.42
CA ARG A 26 -3.47 -6.02 27.70
C ARG A 26 -2.12 -6.51 28.21
N GLN A 27 -1.60 -7.61 27.69
CA GLN A 27 -0.34 -8.21 28.14
C GLN A 27 0.80 -7.83 27.18
N PRO A 28 1.89 -7.22 27.65
CA PRO A 28 3.14 -7.29 26.92
C PRO A 28 3.58 -8.76 26.91
N ASP A 29 3.80 -9.34 25.73
CA ASP A 29 4.41 -10.68 25.61
C ASP A 29 5.77 -10.66 26.30
N ALA A 30 5.82 -11.21 27.51
CA ALA A 30 7.07 -11.58 28.14
C ALA A 30 7.55 -12.90 27.52
N THR A 31 8.86 -12.97 27.33
CA THR A 31 9.70 -14.18 27.12
C THR A 31 9.65 -14.88 25.76
N LEU A 32 10.64 -14.54 24.91
CA LEU A 32 11.53 -15.51 24.26
C LEU A 32 12.94 -14.90 24.18
N VAL A 33 13.74 -15.06 25.23
CA VAL A 33 15.21 -14.92 25.18
C VAL A 33 15.77 -16.30 25.50
N PRO A 34 16.57 -16.93 24.61
CA PRO A 34 17.22 -18.19 24.94
C PRO A 34 18.27 -17.96 26.03
N ALA A 35 18.36 -18.91 26.96
CA ALA A 35 19.28 -18.89 28.10
C ALA A 35 20.73 -18.67 27.67
N ALA A 36 21.38 -17.64 28.21
CA ALA A 36 22.81 -17.45 28.12
C ALA A 36 23.52 -18.32 29.16
N GLU A 37 24.45 -19.15 28.71
CA GLU A 37 25.33 -19.95 29.55
C GLU A 37 26.17 -19.08 30.50
N ALA A 38 26.37 -19.59 31.71
CA ALA A 38 27.02 -18.94 32.82
C ALA A 38 28.49 -18.59 32.56
N ARG A 39 28.85 -17.31 32.72
CA ARG A 39 30.24 -16.86 32.87
C ARG A 39 30.61 -16.84 34.37
N PRO A 40 31.80 -17.32 34.77
CA PRO A 40 32.17 -17.37 36.18
C PRO A 40 32.52 -15.99 36.72
N GLN A 41 32.17 -15.74 37.99
CA GLN A 41 32.45 -14.49 38.70
C GLN A 41 33.92 -14.36 39.07
N PRO A 42 34.54 -13.16 38.97
CA PRO A 42 35.86 -12.94 39.53
C PRO A 42 35.80 -12.63 41.04
N VAL A 43 36.77 -13.21 41.74
CA VAL A 43 36.97 -13.19 43.19
C VAL A 43 37.40 -11.79 43.66
N ARG A 44 36.83 -11.32 44.79
CA ARG A 44 37.24 -10.10 45.49
C ARG A 44 38.66 -10.23 46.07
N ARG A 45 39.48 -9.18 45.95
CA ARG A 45 40.66 -8.97 46.79
C ARG A 45 40.76 -7.52 47.26
N GLU A 46 41.29 -7.38 48.47
CA GLU A 46 41.16 -6.27 49.41
C GLU A 46 42.03 -5.02 49.14
N THR A 47 41.72 -3.98 49.90
CA THR A 47 42.13 -2.56 49.91
C THR A 47 43.53 -2.24 50.46
N LYS A 48 44.22 -1.19 49.94
CA LYS A 48 44.74 0.02 50.67
C LYS A 48 45.50 1.03 49.73
N PRO A 49 45.89 2.27 50.16
CA PRO A 49 45.61 3.55 49.45
C PRO A 49 46.90 4.41 49.17
N PRO A 50 46.87 5.77 49.11
CA PRO A 50 46.64 6.60 47.93
C PRO A 50 47.86 7.50 47.55
N ALA A 51 47.64 8.37 46.54
CA ALA A 51 48.34 9.62 46.18
C ALA A 51 49.25 9.62 44.94
N ALA A 52 48.87 10.40 43.92
CA ALA A 52 49.58 11.62 43.50
C ALA A 52 48.94 12.20 42.23
N GLU A 53 48.51 13.47 42.31
CA GLU A 53 48.25 14.35 41.17
C GLU A 53 49.41 14.36 40.16
N ARG A 54 49.09 14.43 38.86
CA ARG A 54 49.95 15.04 37.85
C ARG A 54 49.13 15.50 36.64
N GLN A 55 49.52 16.66 36.15
CA GLN A 55 48.80 17.60 35.30
C GLN A 55 48.78 17.21 33.82
N ALA A 56 47.79 17.74 33.09
CA ALA A 56 47.74 17.77 31.63
C ALA A 56 48.66 18.88 31.07
N PRO A 57 49.35 18.67 29.94
CA PRO A 57 50.02 19.75 29.22
C PRO A 57 49.20 20.26 28.02
N PRO A 58 49.52 21.49 27.52
CA PRO A 58 48.56 22.39 26.90
C PRO A 58 48.58 22.40 25.36
N ALA A 59 47.57 23.05 24.78
CA ALA A 59 47.42 23.34 23.36
C ALA A 59 47.87 24.77 23.03
N THR A 60 48.65 24.97 21.95
CA THR A 60 48.69 26.20 21.11
C THR A 60 49.49 25.98 19.79
N PRO A 61 49.48 26.88 18.78
CA PRO A 61 48.79 26.67 17.50
C PRO A 61 49.73 26.67 16.27
N ALA A 62 49.22 26.27 15.08
CA ALA A 62 49.91 26.50 13.81
C ALA A 62 48.91 26.84 12.68
N GLU A 63 49.25 27.90 11.95
CA GLU A 63 48.53 28.59 10.87
C GLU A 63 48.70 27.91 9.47
N PRO A 64 48.02 28.39 8.40
CA PRO A 64 47.45 27.53 7.36
C PRO A 64 48.42 27.23 6.20
N VAL A 65 48.33 26.01 5.67
CA VAL A 65 49.05 25.61 4.45
C VAL A 65 48.08 25.50 3.27
N VAL A 66 48.24 26.41 2.32
CA VAL A 66 47.64 26.41 0.98
C VAL A 66 48.12 25.17 0.22
N ARG A 67 47.20 24.40 -0.37
CA ARG A 67 47.53 23.34 -1.33
C ARG A 67 47.11 23.76 -2.74
N GLU A 68 48.10 24.16 -3.52
CA GLU A 68 48.00 24.28 -4.98
C GLU A 68 47.98 22.90 -5.65
N ARG A 69 47.27 22.82 -6.78
CA ARG A 69 47.14 21.61 -7.61
C ARG A 69 48.33 21.52 -8.57
N PRO A 70 49.00 20.36 -8.70
CA PRO A 70 49.93 20.15 -9.80
C PRO A 70 49.21 19.73 -11.09
N SER A 71 49.78 20.26 -12.18
CA SER A 71 49.42 20.15 -13.59
C SER A 71 50.18 19.00 -14.28
N GLY A 72 49.55 18.39 -15.30
CA GLY A 72 50.16 17.50 -16.31
C GLY A 72 50.34 16.04 -15.87
N THR A 73 50.26 15.00 -16.71
CA THR A 73 50.19 14.89 -18.18
C THR A 73 49.79 13.44 -18.53
N LEU A 74 49.35 13.20 -19.78
CA LEU A 74 49.21 11.92 -20.51
C LEU A 74 47.80 11.30 -20.62
N SER A 75 47.08 11.78 -21.63
CA SER A 75 46.28 10.96 -22.56
C SER A 75 46.74 11.35 -23.97
N PRO A 76 46.83 10.43 -24.96
CA PRO A 76 45.66 10.25 -25.84
C PRO A 76 45.54 8.87 -26.50
N LEU A 77 44.31 8.49 -26.90
CA LEU A 77 44.00 7.97 -28.25
C LEU A 77 42.48 7.87 -28.46
N LYS A 78 41.96 8.76 -29.31
CA LYS A 78 40.60 8.80 -29.86
C LYS A 78 40.70 8.30 -31.30
N LYS A 79 39.88 7.34 -31.73
CA LYS A 79 39.68 7.01 -33.16
C LYS A 79 38.55 7.86 -33.74
N ALA A 80 38.81 8.39 -34.93
CA ALA A 80 38.03 9.39 -35.65
C ALA A 80 37.00 8.78 -36.62
N ALA A 81 35.95 9.55 -36.88
CA ALA A 81 35.05 9.43 -38.03
C ALA A 81 35.69 10.09 -39.28
N PRO A 82 35.33 9.67 -40.52
CA PRO A 82 35.94 10.22 -41.73
C PRO A 82 35.25 11.49 -42.22
N ALA A 83 36.08 12.42 -42.71
CA ALA A 83 35.72 13.71 -43.30
C ALA A 83 35.57 13.65 -44.83
N LYS A 84 34.75 14.57 -45.36
CA LYS A 84 34.57 14.93 -46.78
C LYS A 84 35.84 15.49 -47.43
N LYS A 85 35.91 15.41 -48.77
CA LYS A 85 36.78 16.20 -49.66
C LYS A 85 36.04 16.69 -50.94
N PRO A 86 36.56 17.70 -51.67
CA PRO A 86 35.75 18.81 -52.24
C PRO A 86 35.96 19.13 -53.75
N GLY A 87 35.19 20.12 -54.25
CA GLY A 87 35.41 20.91 -55.49
C GLY A 87 34.12 21.08 -56.31
N LYS A 88 33.75 22.19 -56.99
CA LYS A 88 34.35 23.51 -57.26
C LYS A 88 33.26 24.40 -57.94
N GLN A 89 33.31 25.72 -57.68
CA GLN A 89 33.07 26.87 -58.59
C GLN A 89 31.66 27.41 -58.98
N GLY A 90 31.55 28.76 -58.87
CA GLY A 90 30.65 29.70 -59.59
C GLY A 90 29.62 30.42 -58.69
N ALA A 91 29.83 31.60 -58.06
CA ALA A 91 29.86 33.00 -58.60
C ALA A 91 28.64 33.37 -59.49
N ALA A 92 27.97 34.53 -59.48
CA ALA A 92 27.76 35.70 -58.61
C ALA A 92 26.65 36.56 -59.30
N LYS A 93 26.03 37.50 -58.55
CA LYS A 93 25.34 38.76 -58.99
C LYS A 93 23.92 38.77 -59.63
N ALA A 94 23.01 39.40 -58.87
CA ALA A 94 22.28 40.66 -59.11
C ALA A 94 21.47 40.97 -60.40
N ALA A 95 20.25 41.49 -60.12
CA ALA A 95 19.54 42.63 -60.72
C ALA A 95 18.47 42.42 -61.83
N ALA A 96 17.24 42.79 -61.42
CA ALA A 96 16.24 43.63 -62.09
C ALA A 96 15.54 43.18 -63.39
N ALA A 97 14.20 43.13 -63.34
CA ALA A 97 13.34 43.80 -64.32
C ALA A 97 11.92 44.04 -63.77
N ASN A 98 11.37 45.20 -64.14
CA ASN A 98 10.21 45.93 -63.64
C ASN A 98 8.82 45.36 -63.95
N GLY A 99 7.84 45.84 -63.16
CA GLY A 99 6.53 46.33 -63.65
C GLY A 99 5.34 45.41 -63.36
N ILE A 100 4.15 45.83 -62.89
CA ILE A 100 3.46 47.13 -62.83
C ILE A 100 2.30 47.02 -61.79
N GLN A 101 2.11 48.10 -61.01
CA GLN A 101 0.89 48.65 -60.32
C GLN A 101 0.02 47.76 -59.37
N ARG A 102 -0.17 48.11 -58.07
CA ARG A 102 -1.11 49.12 -57.47
C ARG A 102 -2.58 48.77 -57.82
N ILE A 103 -3.61 48.68 -56.95
CA ILE A 103 -4.03 49.45 -55.76
C ILE A 103 -5.08 48.61 -54.97
N HIS A 104 -5.15 48.86 -53.65
CA HIS A 104 -6.30 48.79 -52.72
C HIS A 104 -7.71 48.49 -53.30
N GLU A 105 -8.50 47.63 -52.67
CA GLU A 105 -9.57 48.00 -51.72
C GLU A 105 -10.52 46.82 -51.42
N GLN A 106 -11.21 46.95 -50.30
CA GLN A 106 -12.04 46.00 -49.57
C GLN A 106 -13.20 45.42 -50.40
N SER A 107 -13.60 44.17 -50.11
CA SER A 107 -14.96 43.80 -49.70
C SER A 107 -15.23 42.29 -49.82
N ARG A 108 -15.79 41.74 -48.74
CA ARG A 108 -16.78 40.65 -48.65
C ARG A 108 -16.76 39.55 -49.73
N GLY A 109 -16.48 38.32 -49.28
CA GLY A 109 -16.87 37.12 -50.01
C GLY A 109 -16.53 35.87 -49.21
N GLY A 110 -17.52 35.29 -48.55
CA GLY A 110 -17.36 34.02 -47.83
C GLY A 110 -16.95 32.88 -48.76
N LYS A 111 -16.04 32.02 -48.32
CA LYS A 111 -15.77 30.72 -48.92
C LYS A 111 -15.65 29.64 -47.86
N MET A 112 -16.71 28.83 -47.83
CA MET A 112 -16.72 27.36 -47.82
C MET A 112 -15.79 26.66 -46.83
N ARG A 113 -16.41 26.14 -45.77
CA ARG A 113 -15.93 24.97 -45.04
C ARG A 113 -16.10 23.75 -45.95
N ASP A 114 -15.02 23.02 -46.18
CA ASP A 114 -15.05 21.73 -46.85
C ASP A 114 -16.04 20.78 -46.16
N ALA A 115 -17.02 20.32 -46.94
CA ALA A 115 -18.03 19.37 -46.50
C ALA A 115 -17.40 17.97 -46.37
N LYS A 116 -17.51 17.41 -45.16
CA LYS A 116 -17.23 16.00 -44.87
C LYS A 116 -18.15 15.12 -45.74
N PRO A 117 -17.66 14.03 -46.35
CA PRO A 117 -18.50 13.17 -47.18
C PRO A 117 -19.61 12.52 -46.34
N PRO A 118 -20.82 12.30 -46.91
CA PRO A 118 -21.90 11.65 -46.19
C PRO A 118 -21.55 10.20 -45.86
N ARG A 119 -21.85 9.82 -44.62
CA ARG A 119 -21.73 8.46 -44.10
C ARG A 119 -22.74 7.56 -44.83
N PRO A 120 -22.37 6.36 -45.28
CA PRO A 120 -23.34 5.45 -45.90
C PRO A 120 -24.49 5.16 -44.93
N GLU A 121 -25.71 5.18 -45.47
CA GLU A 121 -26.94 4.92 -44.72
C GLU A 121 -26.84 3.57 -44.01
N GLY A 122 -27.06 3.59 -42.70
CA GLY A 122 -27.02 2.40 -41.88
C GLY A 122 -28.14 1.46 -42.28
N VAL A 123 -27.78 0.22 -42.63
CA VAL A 123 -28.73 -0.89 -42.72
C VAL A 123 -29.44 -0.97 -41.37
N ALA A 124 -30.77 -0.88 -41.38
CA ALA A 124 -31.59 -1.01 -40.19
C ALA A 124 -31.24 -2.33 -39.47
N PRO A 125 -31.15 -2.35 -38.13
CA PRO A 125 -30.87 -3.58 -37.41
C PRO A 125 -32.00 -4.56 -37.69
N VAL A 126 -31.64 -5.73 -38.24
CA VAL A 126 -32.57 -6.86 -38.38
C VAL A 126 -33.06 -7.18 -36.97
N ALA A 127 -34.37 -7.03 -36.75
CA ALA A 127 -34.99 -7.38 -35.48
C ALA A 127 -34.76 -8.87 -35.22
N MET A 128 -33.93 -9.20 -34.23
CA MET A 128 -33.82 -10.57 -33.74
C MET A 128 -35.18 -10.96 -33.13
N PRO A 129 -35.64 -12.21 -33.33
CA PRO A 129 -36.89 -12.66 -32.72
C PRO A 129 -36.80 -12.54 -31.19
N PRO A 130 -37.93 -12.29 -30.49
CA PRO A 130 -37.96 -12.23 -29.04
C PRO A 130 -37.43 -13.56 -28.47
N ARG A 131 -36.38 -13.48 -27.65
CA ARG A 131 -35.79 -14.62 -26.95
C ARG A 131 -36.84 -15.17 -25.98
N ASP A 132 -37.10 -16.48 -26.02
CA ASP A 132 -38.04 -17.12 -25.09
C ASP A 132 -37.63 -16.84 -23.63
N PRO A 133 -38.56 -16.44 -22.75
CA PRO A 133 -38.26 -16.17 -21.33
C PRO A 133 -37.85 -17.41 -20.53
N ALA A 134 -37.89 -18.60 -21.15
CA ALA A 134 -37.39 -19.86 -20.60
C ALA A 134 -35.87 -20.04 -20.76
N ASP A 135 -35.20 -19.20 -21.55
CA ASP A 135 -33.76 -19.28 -21.87
C ASP A 135 -32.94 -18.19 -21.17
N VAL A 136 -33.39 -17.76 -19.99
CA VAL A 136 -32.56 -16.96 -19.08
C VAL A 136 -31.80 -17.99 -18.23
N PRO A 137 -30.48 -18.16 -18.40
CA PRO A 137 -29.74 -19.12 -17.59
C PRO A 137 -29.95 -18.78 -16.11
N SER A 138 -30.64 -19.67 -15.40
CA SER A 138 -30.89 -19.58 -13.97
C SER A 138 -29.57 -19.75 -13.20
N GLY A 139 -29.58 -19.38 -11.92
CA GLY A 139 -28.41 -19.54 -11.07
C GLY A 139 -27.45 -18.36 -11.06
N VAL A 140 -26.34 -18.56 -10.36
CA VAL A 140 -25.34 -17.54 -10.04
C VAL A 140 -24.11 -17.76 -10.92
N ARG A 141 -23.50 -16.66 -11.38
CA ARG A 141 -22.29 -16.73 -12.20
C ARG A 141 -21.18 -17.53 -11.49
N LEU A 142 -20.61 -18.52 -12.17
CA LEU A 142 -19.61 -19.44 -11.64
C LEU A 142 -18.44 -18.70 -10.99
N SER A 143 -17.87 -17.69 -11.64
CA SER A 143 -16.76 -16.91 -11.05
C SER A 143 -17.13 -16.12 -9.79
N LYS A 144 -18.41 -15.75 -9.62
CA LYS A 144 -18.91 -15.19 -8.37
C LYS A 144 -18.96 -16.27 -7.27
N VAL A 145 -19.54 -17.43 -7.56
CA VAL A 145 -19.63 -18.54 -6.60
C VAL A 145 -18.25 -19.01 -6.14
N MET A 146 -17.30 -19.20 -7.07
CA MET A 146 -15.92 -19.57 -6.74
C MET A 146 -15.24 -18.56 -5.80
N SER A 147 -15.45 -17.27 -6.04
CA SER A 147 -14.88 -16.20 -5.20
C SER A 147 -15.57 -16.07 -3.84
N GLU A 148 -16.86 -16.36 -3.77
CA GLU A 148 -17.63 -16.38 -2.52
C GLU A 148 -17.22 -17.54 -1.63
N ARG A 149 -17.03 -18.73 -2.21
CA ARG A 149 -16.48 -19.92 -1.55
C ARG A 149 -14.99 -19.85 -1.23
N GLY A 150 -14.32 -18.75 -1.62
CA GLY A 150 -12.91 -18.53 -1.30
C GLY A 150 -11.92 -19.39 -2.09
N LEU A 151 -12.33 -19.96 -3.23
CA LEU A 151 -11.44 -20.75 -4.09
C LEU A 151 -10.36 -19.86 -4.74
N CYS A 152 -10.76 -18.69 -5.22
CA CYS A 152 -9.89 -17.76 -5.96
C CYS A 152 -10.50 -16.35 -6.07
N SER A 153 -9.80 -15.42 -6.72
CA SER A 153 -10.40 -14.13 -7.11
C SER A 153 -11.40 -14.30 -8.26
N ARG A 154 -12.35 -13.36 -8.45
CA ARG A 154 -13.27 -13.41 -9.61
C ARG A 154 -12.53 -13.40 -10.96
N ARG A 155 -11.45 -12.62 -11.07
CA ARG A 155 -10.64 -12.53 -12.31
C ARG A 155 -9.86 -13.81 -12.57
N GLU A 156 -9.35 -14.41 -11.50
CA GLU A 156 -8.65 -15.70 -11.54
C GLU A 156 -9.62 -16.84 -11.89
N ALA A 157 -10.84 -16.82 -11.34
CA ALA A 157 -11.91 -17.73 -11.73
C ALA A 157 -12.21 -17.63 -13.23
N ASP A 158 -12.42 -16.42 -13.76
CA ASP A 158 -12.66 -16.23 -15.20
C ASP A 158 -11.48 -16.80 -16.04
N LEU A 159 -10.22 -16.56 -15.65
CA LEU A 159 -9.03 -17.12 -16.32
C LEU A 159 -8.98 -18.65 -16.25
N TRP A 160 -9.34 -19.25 -15.12
CA TRP A 160 -9.34 -20.70 -14.96
C TRP A 160 -10.48 -21.36 -15.74
N ILE A 161 -11.64 -20.71 -15.80
CA ILE A 161 -12.77 -21.16 -16.62
C ILE A 161 -12.33 -21.16 -18.08
N GLU A 162 -11.84 -20.04 -18.62
CA GLU A 162 -11.41 -19.97 -20.03
C GLU A 162 -10.38 -21.04 -20.41
N ARG A 163 -9.51 -21.45 -19.47
CA ARG A 163 -8.51 -22.51 -19.65
C ARG A 163 -9.06 -23.94 -19.47
N GLY A 164 -10.33 -24.09 -19.12
CA GLY A 164 -10.97 -25.38 -18.83
C GLY A 164 -10.42 -26.05 -17.56
N TRP A 165 -9.97 -25.27 -16.58
CA TRP A 165 -9.42 -25.78 -15.32
C TRP A 165 -10.47 -25.92 -14.21
N VAL A 166 -11.74 -25.69 -14.52
CA VAL A 166 -12.85 -25.75 -13.57
C VAL A 166 -13.84 -26.82 -14.01
N LEU A 167 -14.21 -27.69 -13.08
CA LEU A 167 -15.28 -28.66 -13.23
C LEU A 167 -16.44 -28.28 -12.31
N VAL A 168 -17.66 -28.39 -12.82
CA VAL A 168 -18.89 -28.20 -12.06
C VAL A 168 -19.71 -29.48 -12.17
N ASN A 169 -20.02 -30.12 -11.03
CA ASN A 169 -20.70 -31.41 -10.98
C ASN A 169 -20.07 -32.48 -11.90
N GLY A 170 -18.73 -32.46 -12.03
CA GLY A 170 -17.96 -33.37 -12.89
C GLY A 170 -17.81 -32.93 -14.35
N GLU A 171 -18.51 -31.90 -14.80
CA GLU A 171 -18.42 -31.38 -16.18
C GLU A 171 -17.43 -30.21 -16.28
N ARG A 172 -16.54 -30.25 -17.26
CA ARG A 172 -15.58 -29.17 -17.51
C ARG A 172 -16.30 -27.95 -18.09
N ILE A 173 -16.18 -26.81 -17.40
CA ILE A 173 -16.73 -25.54 -17.85
C ILE A 173 -15.61 -24.67 -18.42
N SER A 174 -15.78 -24.21 -19.67
CA SER A 174 -14.85 -23.30 -20.35
C SER A 174 -15.45 -22.00 -20.86
N GLU A 175 -16.75 -21.81 -20.70
CA GLU A 175 -17.45 -20.62 -21.17
C GLU A 175 -17.45 -19.52 -20.09
N LEU A 176 -16.99 -18.32 -20.47
CA LEU A 176 -17.03 -17.18 -19.56
C LEU A 176 -18.46 -16.74 -19.30
N GLY A 177 -18.79 -16.51 -18.03
CA GLY A 177 -20.12 -16.07 -17.64
C GLY A 177 -21.13 -17.20 -17.43
N SER A 178 -20.71 -18.48 -17.54
CA SER A 178 -21.54 -19.62 -17.15
C SER A 178 -22.16 -19.43 -15.77
N ARG A 179 -23.42 -19.84 -15.65
CA ARG A 179 -24.19 -19.79 -14.41
C ARG A 179 -24.43 -21.20 -13.90
N ILE A 180 -24.39 -21.34 -12.58
CA ILE A 180 -24.49 -22.62 -11.89
C ILE A 180 -25.43 -22.47 -10.70
N GLU A 181 -25.91 -23.59 -10.19
CA GLU A 181 -26.62 -23.61 -8.93
C GLU A 181 -25.67 -23.23 -7.77
N PRO A 182 -26.13 -22.44 -6.78
CA PRO A 182 -25.28 -21.96 -5.69
C PRO A 182 -24.64 -23.05 -4.84
N ASP A 183 -25.18 -24.26 -4.84
CA ASP A 183 -24.75 -25.44 -4.10
C ASP A 183 -24.00 -26.47 -4.97
N ALA A 184 -23.90 -26.26 -6.28
CA ALA A 184 -23.21 -27.17 -7.21
C ALA A 184 -21.76 -27.45 -6.75
N GLU A 185 -21.29 -28.67 -6.95
CA GLU A 185 -19.91 -29.04 -6.63
C GLU A 185 -18.95 -28.37 -7.62
N ILE A 186 -17.88 -27.74 -7.11
CA ILE A 186 -16.86 -27.10 -7.94
C ILE A 186 -15.51 -27.72 -7.59
N VAL A 187 -14.84 -28.27 -8.61
CA VAL A 187 -13.50 -28.84 -8.49
C VAL A 187 -12.56 -28.07 -9.42
N ILE A 188 -11.40 -27.65 -8.89
CA ILE A 188 -10.34 -27.02 -9.69
C ILE A 188 -9.28 -28.05 -10.06
N SER A 189 -8.65 -27.87 -11.23
CA SER A 189 -7.59 -28.78 -11.67
C SER A 189 -6.27 -28.54 -10.91
N LYS A 190 -5.34 -29.51 -11.01
CA LYS A 190 -3.98 -29.38 -10.45
C LYS A 190 -3.21 -28.20 -11.07
N GLU A 191 -3.53 -27.82 -12.30
CA GLU A 191 -2.93 -26.66 -12.97
C GLU A 191 -3.37 -25.35 -12.32
N ALA A 192 -4.64 -25.22 -11.93
CA ALA A 192 -5.15 -24.07 -11.18
C ALA A 192 -4.49 -23.97 -9.80
N GLU A 193 -4.34 -25.08 -9.08
CA GLU A 193 -3.62 -25.12 -7.79
C GLU A 193 -2.16 -24.67 -7.93
N LYS A 194 -1.46 -25.16 -8.97
CA LYS A 194 -0.07 -24.77 -9.26
C LYS A 194 0.05 -23.29 -9.67
N ASP A 195 -0.92 -22.75 -10.39
CA ASP A 195 -0.97 -21.34 -10.76
C ASP A 195 -1.13 -20.47 -9.51
N GLN A 196 -2.05 -20.85 -8.63
CA GLN A 196 -2.27 -20.19 -7.35
C GLN A 196 -1.04 -20.26 -6.43
N ALA A 197 -0.35 -21.41 -6.36
CA ALA A 197 0.83 -21.60 -5.52
C ALA A 197 2.04 -20.72 -5.94
N LYS A 198 2.05 -20.19 -7.16
CA LYS A 198 3.10 -19.26 -7.64
C LYS A 198 2.85 -17.81 -7.23
N GLN A 199 1.67 -17.50 -6.70
CA GLN A 199 1.31 -16.15 -6.32
C GLN A 199 2.16 -15.67 -5.15
N VAL A 200 2.57 -14.41 -5.21
CA VAL A 200 3.34 -13.77 -4.14
C VAL A 200 2.50 -12.75 -3.38
N THR A 201 2.80 -12.63 -2.09
CA THR A 201 2.34 -11.55 -1.24
C THR A 201 3.56 -10.83 -0.67
N ILE A 202 3.54 -9.50 -0.76
CA ILE A 202 4.64 -8.62 -0.38
C ILE A 202 4.16 -7.65 0.71
N LEU A 203 5.02 -7.43 1.69
CA LEU A 203 4.84 -6.45 2.75
C LEU A 203 5.82 -5.31 2.52
N LEU A 204 5.30 -4.10 2.36
CA LEU A 204 6.07 -2.88 2.14
C LEU A 204 5.90 -1.95 3.34
N ASN A 205 7.00 -1.36 3.83
CA ASN A 205 6.91 -0.21 4.71
C ASN A 205 6.83 1.08 3.87
N LYS A 206 5.61 1.51 3.55
CA LYS A 206 5.37 2.64 2.65
C LYS A 206 5.84 3.96 3.30
N PRO A 207 6.65 4.78 2.60
CA PRO A 207 6.94 6.16 2.99
C PRO A 207 5.82 7.15 2.59
N VAL A 208 5.92 8.37 3.12
CA VAL A 208 5.10 9.50 2.65
C VAL A 208 5.45 9.86 1.20
N GLY A 209 4.51 10.48 0.49
CA GLY A 209 4.71 10.94 -0.89
C GLY A 209 4.45 9.89 -1.97
N TYR A 210 4.11 8.66 -1.59
CA TYR A 210 3.71 7.61 -2.53
C TYR A 210 2.21 7.34 -2.41
N VAL A 211 1.55 7.07 -3.54
CA VAL A 211 0.15 6.59 -3.56
C VAL A 211 0.13 5.06 -3.52
N SER A 212 -0.87 4.48 -2.87
CA SER A 212 -0.91 3.01 -2.69
C SER A 212 -1.23 2.23 -3.97
N GLY A 213 -1.91 2.85 -4.93
CA GLY A 213 -2.47 2.18 -6.10
C GLY A 213 -2.10 2.87 -7.41
N GLN A 214 -3.11 3.18 -8.22
CA GLN A 214 -2.91 3.81 -9.54
C GLN A 214 -2.17 5.14 -9.40
N PRO A 215 -1.24 5.44 -10.31
CA PRO A 215 -0.58 6.75 -10.37
C PRO A 215 -1.62 7.81 -10.72
N GLU A 216 -1.85 8.73 -9.79
CA GLU A 216 -2.46 10.02 -10.08
C GLU A 216 -1.39 10.94 -10.70
N ALA A 217 -1.79 12.00 -11.40
CA ALA A 217 -0.83 12.97 -11.95
C ALA A 217 0.11 13.47 -10.83
N ASP A 218 1.41 13.47 -11.11
CA ASP A 218 2.48 13.89 -10.21
C ASP A 218 2.69 13.03 -8.94
N CYS A 219 2.04 11.86 -8.84
CA CYS A 219 2.20 10.94 -7.71
C CYS A 219 2.92 9.64 -8.10
N LYS A 220 3.91 9.24 -7.30
CA LYS A 220 4.63 7.97 -7.49
C LYS A 220 3.85 6.81 -6.83
N PRO A 221 3.56 5.71 -7.56
CA PRO A 221 2.87 4.58 -6.95
C PRO A 221 3.83 3.74 -6.11
N ALA A 222 3.37 3.28 -4.95
CA ALA A 222 4.21 2.57 -3.98
C ALA A 222 4.76 1.24 -4.52
N VAL A 223 4.17 0.67 -5.58
CA VAL A 223 4.70 -0.50 -6.28
C VAL A 223 6.09 -0.25 -6.87
N THR A 224 6.46 1.00 -7.19
CA THR A 224 7.80 1.33 -7.71
C THR A 224 8.89 1.21 -6.64
N LEU A 225 8.52 1.12 -5.37
CA LEU A 225 9.44 0.86 -4.27
C LEU A 225 9.80 -0.63 -4.15
N ILE A 226 9.14 -1.51 -4.91
CA ILE A 226 9.38 -2.94 -4.91
C ILE A 226 10.45 -3.25 -5.95
N SER A 227 11.72 -3.22 -5.53
CA SER A 227 12.87 -3.54 -6.37
C SER A 227 13.85 -4.46 -5.64
N ALA A 228 14.85 -4.98 -6.34
CA ALA A 228 15.84 -5.87 -5.72
C ALA A 228 16.68 -5.15 -4.65
N GLU A 229 16.91 -3.85 -4.82
CA GLU A 229 17.73 -3.02 -3.93
C GLU A 229 17.05 -2.73 -2.58
N THR A 230 15.73 -2.59 -2.58
CA THR A 230 14.91 -2.31 -1.39
C THR A 230 14.36 -3.58 -0.74
N TRP A 231 14.70 -4.75 -1.29
CA TRP A 231 14.25 -6.05 -0.79
C TRP A 231 15.06 -6.49 0.42
N VAL A 232 14.36 -6.75 1.52
CA VAL A 232 14.92 -7.42 2.70
C VAL A 232 14.69 -8.91 2.57
N ARG A 233 15.74 -9.64 2.15
CA ARG A 233 15.70 -11.09 1.97
C ARG A 233 15.60 -11.81 3.31
N GLN A 234 14.72 -12.79 3.38
CA GLN A 234 14.56 -13.69 4.53
C GLN A 234 14.91 -15.13 4.14
N SER A 235 15.14 -15.97 5.15
CA SER A 235 15.40 -17.39 4.93
C SER A 235 14.17 -18.08 4.33
N GLY A 236 14.37 -18.85 3.26
CA GLY A 236 13.29 -19.53 2.54
C GLY A 236 12.54 -18.68 1.52
N ASP A 237 12.88 -17.40 1.38
CA ASP A 237 12.25 -16.55 0.36
C ASP A 237 12.56 -17.05 -1.06
N PRO A 238 11.58 -17.01 -1.98
CA PRO A 238 11.87 -17.20 -3.39
C PRO A 238 12.79 -16.09 -3.90
N GLU A 239 13.60 -16.41 -4.91
CA GLU A 239 14.39 -15.39 -5.61
C GLU A 239 13.45 -14.36 -6.25
N PHE A 240 13.63 -13.08 -5.90
CA PHE A 240 12.85 -12.00 -6.51
C PHE A 240 13.12 -11.92 -8.02
N LYS A 241 12.04 -11.92 -8.81
CA LYS A 241 12.11 -11.72 -10.25
C LYS A 241 11.11 -10.64 -10.67
N PRO A 242 11.48 -9.71 -11.57
CA PRO A 242 10.59 -8.60 -11.95
C PRO A 242 9.19 -9.01 -12.42
N TRP A 243 9.05 -10.18 -13.04
CA TRP A 243 7.76 -10.69 -13.49
C TRP A 243 6.78 -11.00 -12.34
N MET A 244 7.27 -11.19 -11.11
CA MET A 244 6.44 -11.40 -9.92
C MET A 244 5.60 -10.16 -9.57
N LEU A 245 5.96 -8.99 -10.10
CA LEU A 245 5.18 -7.76 -9.92
C LEU A 245 3.94 -7.71 -10.83
N ARG A 246 3.85 -8.57 -11.85
CA ARG A 246 2.70 -8.58 -12.77
C ARG A 246 1.45 -9.02 -12.02
N GLY A 247 0.37 -8.24 -12.10
CA GLY A 247 -0.88 -8.54 -11.40
C GLY A 247 -0.83 -8.31 -9.89
N LEU A 248 0.28 -7.80 -9.36
CA LEU A 248 0.42 -7.47 -7.95
C LEU A 248 -0.41 -6.20 -7.64
N ALA A 249 -1.36 -6.30 -6.72
CA ALA A 249 -2.26 -5.20 -6.37
C ALA A 249 -2.21 -4.89 -4.87
N PRO A 250 -2.42 -3.61 -4.48
CA PRO A 250 -2.47 -3.25 -3.07
C PRO A 250 -3.72 -3.85 -2.39
N ALA A 251 -3.52 -4.67 -1.35
CA ALA A 251 -4.57 -5.19 -0.48
C ALA A 251 -4.86 -4.21 0.66
N GLY A 252 -5.46 -3.09 0.27
CA GLY A 252 -5.73 -1.94 1.16
C GLY A 252 -4.87 -0.76 0.81
N ARG A 253 -5.31 0.41 1.26
CA ARG A 253 -4.66 1.68 0.94
C ARG A 253 -4.18 2.36 2.22
N LEU A 254 -3.12 3.13 2.05
CA LEU A 254 -2.68 4.19 2.94
C LEU A 254 -2.72 5.48 2.15
N ASP A 255 -3.11 6.57 2.82
CA ASP A 255 -3.07 7.90 2.25
C ASP A 255 -1.62 8.28 1.87
N ILE A 256 -1.48 9.25 0.97
CA ILE A 256 -0.16 9.74 0.51
C ILE A 256 0.70 10.29 1.65
N ASP A 257 0.06 10.90 2.64
CA ASP A 257 0.63 11.49 3.86
C ASP A 257 0.79 10.48 5.01
N SER A 258 0.58 9.18 4.74
CA SER A 258 0.60 8.11 5.74
C SER A 258 1.70 7.10 5.44
N THR A 259 2.22 6.48 6.50
CA THR A 259 3.34 5.53 6.44
C THR A 259 2.98 4.15 6.98
N GLY A 260 3.87 3.20 6.80
CA GLY A 260 3.81 1.90 7.46
C GLY A 260 3.36 0.77 6.55
N LEU A 261 2.84 -0.29 7.17
CA LEU A 261 2.57 -1.57 6.53
C LEU A 261 1.55 -1.45 5.39
N LEU A 262 1.99 -1.65 4.16
CA LEU A 262 1.18 -1.80 2.97
C LEU A 262 1.38 -3.21 2.42
N VAL A 263 0.27 -3.90 2.13
CA VAL A 263 0.29 -5.26 1.58
C VAL A 263 0.01 -5.19 0.11
N PHE A 264 0.82 -5.90 -0.67
CA PHE A 264 0.61 -6.15 -2.08
C PHE A 264 0.42 -7.65 -2.27
N THR A 265 -0.57 -8.08 -3.05
CA THR A 265 -0.81 -9.52 -3.26
C THR A 265 -1.35 -9.77 -4.66
N GLN A 266 -1.02 -10.94 -5.20
CA GLN A 266 -1.67 -11.53 -6.37
C GLN A 266 -2.85 -12.43 -5.97
N ASP A 267 -2.91 -12.85 -4.71
CA ASP A 267 -3.96 -13.74 -4.19
C ASP A 267 -5.20 -12.93 -3.79
N GLY A 268 -6.26 -13.07 -4.57
CA GLY A 268 -7.52 -12.37 -4.29
C GLY A 268 -8.22 -12.82 -3.01
N ARG A 269 -7.91 -14.00 -2.47
CA ARG A 269 -8.43 -14.46 -1.17
C ARG A 269 -7.81 -13.66 -0.03
N ILE A 270 -6.50 -13.40 -0.11
CA ILE A 270 -5.81 -12.50 0.82
C ILE A 270 -6.37 -11.09 0.69
N ALA A 271 -6.52 -10.58 -0.54
CA ALA A 271 -7.11 -9.26 -0.75
C ALA A 271 -8.52 -9.16 -0.13
N LYS A 272 -9.40 -10.11 -0.42
CA LYS A 272 -10.76 -10.17 0.15
C LYS A 272 -10.75 -10.24 1.68
N LYS A 273 -9.85 -11.04 2.27
CA LYS A 273 -9.68 -11.12 3.73
C LYS A 273 -9.28 -9.78 4.34
N LEU A 274 -8.46 -8.99 3.66
CA LEU A 274 -7.92 -7.73 4.19
C LEU A 274 -8.82 -6.51 3.97
N ILE A 275 -9.51 -6.45 2.83
CA ILE A 275 -10.28 -5.27 2.39
C ILE A 275 -11.71 -5.56 1.92
N GLY A 276 -12.18 -6.81 2.01
CA GLY A 276 -13.59 -7.12 1.75
C GLY A 276 -14.51 -6.36 2.70
N GLU A 277 -15.75 -6.09 2.27
CA GLU A 277 -16.74 -5.32 3.03
C GLU A 277 -17.01 -5.92 4.42
N ASP A 278 -17.06 -7.25 4.49
CA ASP A 278 -17.27 -8.01 5.74
C ASP A 278 -15.98 -8.37 6.48
N SER A 279 -14.83 -7.85 6.02
CA SER A 279 -13.54 -8.11 6.66
C SER A 279 -13.57 -7.68 8.12
N GLN A 280 -13.21 -8.61 9.01
CA GLN A 280 -13.00 -8.36 10.43
C GLN A 280 -11.51 -8.15 10.75
N THR A 281 -10.67 -8.01 9.72
CA THR A 281 -9.22 -7.92 9.90
C THR A 281 -8.83 -6.58 10.50
N GLU A 282 -8.39 -6.64 11.75
CA GLU A 282 -7.91 -5.51 12.53
C GLU A 282 -6.71 -4.83 11.88
N LYS A 283 -6.64 -3.51 12.03
CA LYS A 283 -5.55 -2.68 11.55
C LYS A 283 -5.12 -1.76 12.68
N GLU A 284 -3.84 -1.81 12.99
CA GLU A 284 -3.24 -1.09 14.12
C GLU A 284 -2.44 0.11 13.63
N TYR A 285 -2.64 1.25 14.29
CA TYR A 285 -2.04 2.52 13.90
C TYR A 285 -1.46 3.25 15.11
N LEU A 286 -0.24 3.76 14.93
CA LEU A 286 0.33 4.78 15.79
C LEU A 286 0.11 6.13 15.14
N VAL A 287 -0.50 7.04 15.88
CA VAL A 287 -0.99 8.33 15.40
C VAL A 287 -0.37 9.43 16.23
N ARG A 288 0.36 10.33 15.57
CA ARG A 288 0.84 11.55 16.20
C ARG A 288 -0.11 12.70 15.88
N VAL A 289 -0.50 13.45 16.91
CA VAL A 289 -1.50 14.52 16.85
C VAL A 289 -0.94 15.83 17.40
N SER A 290 -1.57 16.93 17.01
CA SER A 290 -1.41 18.24 17.62
C SER A 290 -2.77 18.87 17.92
N GLY A 291 -2.79 19.88 18.78
CA GLY A 291 -4.02 20.52 19.25
C GLY A 291 -4.42 20.09 20.65
N GLN A 292 -5.61 20.50 21.06
CA GLN A 292 -6.17 20.16 22.37
C GLN A 292 -7.43 19.32 22.17
N MET A 293 -7.45 18.15 22.79
CA MET A 293 -8.61 17.27 22.74
C MET A 293 -9.74 17.86 23.58
N ILE A 294 -10.97 17.84 23.06
CA ILE A 294 -12.15 18.25 23.82
C ILE A 294 -12.40 17.30 25.03
N PRO A 295 -13.14 17.76 26.06
CA PRO A 295 -13.62 16.87 27.10
C PRO A 295 -14.36 15.66 26.51
N ASN A 296 -14.13 14.46 27.05
CA ASN A 296 -14.65 13.18 26.56
C ASN A 296 -14.22 12.80 25.13
N GLY A 297 -13.27 13.51 24.50
CA GLY A 297 -12.83 13.22 23.14
C GLY A 297 -12.29 11.79 22.97
N LEU A 298 -11.57 11.24 23.96
CA LEU A 298 -11.05 9.88 23.88
C LEU A 298 -12.16 8.82 23.87
N GLU A 299 -13.27 9.08 24.56
CA GLU A 299 -14.43 8.18 24.57
C GLU A 299 -15.16 8.24 23.22
N LEU A 300 -15.35 9.44 22.66
CA LEU A 300 -15.88 9.62 21.30
C LEU A 300 -15.04 8.90 20.25
N LEU A 301 -13.70 8.98 20.35
CA LEU A 301 -12.79 8.25 19.46
C LEU A 301 -12.97 6.73 19.54
N ARG A 302 -13.38 6.20 20.70
CA ARG A 302 -13.67 4.77 20.87
C ARG A 302 -15.03 4.40 20.29
N HIS A 303 -16.04 5.24 20.50
CA HIS A 303 -17.39 5.00 19.99
C HIS A 303 -18.23 6.28 20.00
N GLY A 304 -19.21 6.38 19.08
CA GLY A 304 -20.19 7.47 19.05
C GLY A 304 -19.96 8.52 17.97
N LEU A 305 -18.88 8.41 17.19
CA LEU A 305 -18.65 9.24 16.01
C LEU A 305 -19.33 8.66 14.76
N GLU A 306 -19.69 9.55 13.83
CA GLU A 306 -20.24 9.20 12.53
C GLU A 306 -19.47 9.89 11.40
N LEU A 307 -19.42 9.25 10.23
CA LEU A 307 -18.87 9.84 9.01
C LEU A 307 -19.87 9.66 7.88
N GLU A 308 -20.19 10.75 7.18
CA GLU A 308 -21.13 10.76 6.05
C GLU A 308 -22.51 10.19 6.44
N GLY A 309 -23.01 10.59 7.61
CA GLY A 309 -24.30 10.13 8.15
C GLY A 309 -24.35 8.64 8.53
N LYS A 310 -23.20 7.97 8.59
CA LYS A 310 -23.09 6.56 8.99
C LYS A 310 -22.27 6.44 10.27
N PRO A 311 -22.79 5.77 11.32
CA PRO A 311 -22.01 5.54 12.53
C PRO A 311 -20.74 4.75 12.21
N LEU A 312 -19.68 5.03 12.96
CA LEU A 312 -18.45 4.26 12.93
C LEU A 312 -18.58 3.02 13.82
N LYS A 313 -17.88 1.95 13.45
CA LYS A 313 -17.76 0.77 14.31
C LYS A 313 -16.94 1.13 15.55
N PRO A 314 -17.17 0.46 16.70
CA PRO A 314 -16.31 0.63 17.87
C PRO A 314 -14.83 0.44 17.52
N ALA A 315 -14.01 1.33 18.04
CA ALA A 315 -12.56 1.36 17.89
C ALA A 315 -11.90 1.18 19.25
N TRP A 316 -10.80 0.44 19.29
CA TRP A 316 -9.94 0.47 20.46
C TRP A 316 -8.98 1.66 20.32
N VAL A 317 -9.05 2.60 21.25
CA VAL A 317 -8.22 3.81 21.24
C VAL A 317 -7.61 4.04 22.62
N LYS A 318 -6.29 4.15 22.64
CA LYS A 318 -5.49 4.45 23.84
C LYS A 318 -4.61 5.66 23.59
N GLN A 319 -4.61 6.60 24.52
CA GLN A 319 -3.61 7.66 24.56
C GLN A 319 -2.31 7.09 25.15
N LEU A 320 -1.21 7.24 24.42
CA LEU A 320 0.11 6.77 24.87
C LEU A 320 0.84 7.86 25.66
N ASN A 321 0.72 9.10 25.21
CA ASN A 321 1.26 10.31 25.83
C ASN A 321 0.48 11.54 25.30
N GLU A 322 0.98 12.75 25.53
CA GLU A 322 0.31 14.00 25.13
C GLU A 322 0.09 14.13 23.62
N ASP A 323 1.03 13.66 22.79
CA ASP A 323 1.03 13.85 21.35
C ASP A 323 0.74 12.56 20.54
N GLN A 324 0.55 11.40 21.19
CA GLN A 324 0.38 10.11 20.52
C GLN A 324 -0.82 9.32 21.00
N LEU A 325 -1.54 8.80 20.01
CA LEU A 325 -2.67 7.91 20.14
C LEU A 325 -2.39 6.59 19.43
N HIS A 326 -2.95 5.52 19.98
CA HIS A 326 -2.89 4.18 19.43
C HIS A 326 -4.30 3.73 19.07
N PHE A 327 -4.53 3.44 17.79
CA PHE A 327 -5.82 2.99 17.26
C PHE A 327 -5.74 1.54 16.79
N ILE A 328 -6.77 0.76 17.10
CA ILE A 328 -7.06 -0.51 16.42
C ILE A 328 -8.47 -0.43 15.84
N LEU A 329 -8.56 -0.57 14.51
CA LEU A 329 -9.80 -0.47 13.75
C LEU A 329 -10.08 -1.76 12.99
N LYS A 330 -11.36 -2.15 12.91
CA LYS A 330 -11.83 -3.24 12.03
C LYS A 330 -12.38 -2.74 10.70
N GLU A 331 -12.59 -1.42 10.58
CA GLU A 331 -13.01 -0.77 9.34
C GLU A 331 -11.94 0.20 8.82
N GLY A 332 -12.14 0.70 7.60
CA GLY A 332 -11.19 1.59 6.92
C GLY A 332 -11.88 2.54 5.96
N LYS A 333 -12.79 3.40 6.49
CA LYS A 333 -13.41 4.47 5.69
C LYS A 333 -12.36 5.50 5.23
N LYS A 334 -12.66 6.28 4.19
CA LYS A 334 -11.75 7.27 3.60
C LYS A 334 -11.26 8.26 4.68
N ARG A 335 -9.94 8.30 4.91
CA ARG A 335 -9.27 9.16 5.90
C ARG A 335 -9.86 9.06 7.32
N GLN A 336 -10.40 7.89 7.70
CA GLN A 336 -11.19 7.72 8.92
C GLN A 336 -10.52 8.26 10.18
N ILE A 337 -9.30 7.83 10.52
CA ILE A 337 -8.59 8.26 11.74
C ILE A 337 -8.40 9.78 11.77
N ARG A 338 -8.07 10.38 10.62
CA ARG A 338 -7.84 11.84 10.53
C ARG A 338 -9.12 12.60 10.82
N ARG A 339 -10.23 12.18 10.20
CA ARG A 339 -11.55 12.77 10.41
C ARG A 339 -12.05 12.58 11.85
N MET A 340 -11.81 11.41 12.44
CA MET A 340 -12.13 11.14 13.85
C MET A 340 -11.37 12.09 14.78
N CYS A 341 -10.07 12.30 14.55
CA CYS A 341 -9.26 13.23 15.34
C CYS A 341 -9.74 14.68 15.18
N GLU A 342 -10.05 15.11 13.96
CA GLU A 342 -10.55 16.46 13.69
C GLU A 342 -11.83 16.77 14.48
N MET A 343 -12.75 15.80 14.58
CA MET A 343 -14.01 15.94 15.33
C MET A 343 -13.82 16.14 16.84
N VAL A 344 -12.69 15.71 17.39
CA VAL A 344 -12.38 15.86 18.82
C VAL A 344 -11.36 16.97 19.08
N GLY A 345 -11.12 17.85 18.11
CA GLY A 345 -10.22 19.02 18.24
C GLY A 345 -8.74 18.72 17.95
N LEU A 346 -8.42 17.54 17.41
CA LEU A 346 -7.04 17.13 17.13
C LEU A 346 -6.72 17.13 15.64
N ARG A 347 -5.47 17.47 15.30
CA ARG A 347 -4.93 17.37 13.95
C ARG A 347 -3.90 16.26 13.86
N VAL A 348 -4.09 15.30 12.96
CA VAL A 348 -3.10 14.24 12.72
C VAL A 348 -1.91 14.77 11.94
N ILE A 349 -0.74 14.78 12.57
CA ILE A 349 0.53 15.18 11.95
C ILE A 349 1.36 13.98 11.49
N GLY A 350 1.12 12.79 12.05
CA GLY A 350 1.75 11.55 11.63
C GLY A 350 0.82 10.36 11.77
N LEU A 351 0.79 9.49 10.78
CA LEU A 351 -0.01 8.27 10.80
C LEU A 351 0.83 7.10 10.29
N LYS A 352 1.02 6.09 11.12
CA LYS A 352 1.80 4.89 10.79
C LYS A 352 0.99 3.62 11.07
N ARG A 353 0.70 2.83 10.04
CA ARG A 353 0.11 1.50 10.23
C ARG A 353 1.20 0.50 10.60
N VAL A 354 1.07 -0.14 11.77
CA VAL A 354 2.11 -1.03 12.31
C VAL A 354 1.72 -2.50 12.28
N ARG A 355 0.43 -2.83 12.10
CA ARG A 355 -0.04 -4.21 11.99
C ARG A 355 -1.32 -4.30 11.15
N ILE A 356 -1.48 -5.42 10.47
CA ILE A 356 -2.73 -5.86 9.84
C ILE A 356 -2.96 -7.31 10.27
N GLY A 357 -4.06 -7.57 10.95
CA GLY A 357 -4.35 -8.91 11.47
C GLY A 357 -3.25 -9.37 12.42
N LYS A 358 -2.65 -10.54 12.20
CA LYS A 358 -1.50 -11.01 12.98
C LYS A 358 -0.15 -10.53 12.43
N VAL A 359 -0.11 -10.01 11.20
CA VAL A 359 1.12 -9.58 10.53
C VAL A 359 1.54 -8.19 11.00
N ARG A 360 2.70 -8.11 11.65
CA ARG A 360 3.31 -6.86 12.14
C ARG A 360 4.34 -6.33 11.14
N LEU A 361 4.51 -5.01 11.14
CA LEU A 361 5.53 -4.32 10.35
C LEU A 361 6.95 -4.73 10.80
N GLY A 362 7.14 -4.92 12.10
CA GLY A 362 8.45 -5.26 12.70
C GLY A 362 9.51 -4.22 12.40
N ASP A 363 10.74 -4.70 12.18
CA ASP A 363 11.92 -3.87 11.93
C ASP A 363 12.13 -3.53 10.44
N LEU A 364 11.12 -3.77 9.60
CA LEU A 364 11.18 -3.47 8.18
C LEU A 364 11.41 -1.96 7.98
N ALA A 365 12.56 -1.59 7.44
CA ALA A 365 12.95 -0.20 7.24
C ALA A 365 12.00 0.52 6.27
N LEU A 366 11.88 1.85 6.41
CA LEU A 366 11.02 2.65 5.54
C LEU A 366 11.47 2.52 4.07
N GLY A 367 10.51 2.40 3.15
CA GLY A 367 10.77 2.17 1.72
C GLY A 367 11.19 0.74 1.36
N HIS A 368 11.46 -0.11 2.35
CA HIS A 368 11.87 -1.49 2.12
C HIS A 368 10.67 -2.44 2.16
N TRP A 369 10.85 -3.60 1.52
CA TRP A 369 9.82 -4.63 1.42
C TRP A 369 10.39 -6.03 1.64
N ARG A 370 9.51 -6.98 1.94
CA ARG A 370 9.82 -8.41 2.07
C ARG A 370 8.64 -9.26 1.61
N PHE A 371 8.87 -10.53 1.32
CA PHE A 371 7.79 -11.47 1.09
C PHE A 371 7.03 -11.75 2.42
N LEU A 372 5.75 -12.07 2.29
CA LEU A 372 5.00 -12.69 3.39
C LEU A 372 5.56 -14.10 3.59
N ARG A 373 5.96 -14.43 4.82
CA ARG A 373 6.56 -15.73 5.10
C ARG A 373 5.50 -16.84 5.17
N PRO A 374 5.85 -18.11 4.90
CA PRO A 374 4.91 -19.23 4.99
C PRO A 374 4.27 -19.44 6.37
N ASP A 375 4.94 -19.03 7.44
CA ASP A 375 4.46 -19.08 8.84
C ASP A 375 3.58 -17.87 9.21
N GLU A 376 3.47 -16.87 8.33
CA GLU A 376 2.69 -15.67 8.57
C GLU A 376 1.30 -15.76 7.91
N ALA A 377 0.28 -15.40 8.66
CA ALA A 377 -1.08 -15.26 8.17
C ALA A 377 -1.74 -14.02 8.78
N PHE A 378 -2.62 -13.38 8.02
CA PHE A 378 -3.38 -12.22 8.50
C PHE A 378 -4.44 -12.60 9.54
#